data_AF-A0A2R8NBE7-F1
#
_entry.id   AF-A0A2R8NBE7-F1
#
_cell.length_a   1.000
_cell.length_b   1.000
_cell.length_c   1.000
_cell.angle_alpha   90.00
_cell.angle_beta   90.00
_cell.angle_gamma   90.00
#
_symmetry.space_group_name_H-M   'P 1'
#
loop_
_entity.id
_entity.type
_entity.pdbx_description
1 polymer ?
#
loop_
_entity_poly.entity_id
_entity_poly.type
_entity_poly.pdbx_seq_one_letter_code
_entity_poly.pdbx_strand_id
1 'polypeptide(L)'
;MQRAVSVVARLGFRLQAFSPDLCRPLSFAQDLLRRTPLYDFHLAHGGKMVVFAGWSLPVQYRDSHTDSHLHTRQHCSLFDVSHMLQISVPAAGAVHLATALLQDPEVKLAGLAARDSLRLEAGLCLYGNDIDEHTTPVEGSLSWTLGKRRRAAMDFPGAKVIVPQLKGKVQRRRVGLMCEGAPMRAHSPILNMEGTMIGTVTSGCPSPSLKKNVAMGYVPCEYSRPGTKLMVEVRRKQQMAVVSKMPFVPTNYYTLK
;
A
#
# COMPACT_ATOMS: atom_id res chain seq x y z
N MET A 1 89.37 -6.58 -6.59
CA MET A 1 89.94 -6.09 -5.31
C MET A 1 89.92 -4.57 -5.35
N GLN A 2 89.23 -3.89 -4.42
CA GLN A 2 89.14 -2.41 -4.29
C GLN A 2 88.44 -1.67 -5.47
N ARG A 3 87.83 -0.48 -5.34
CA ARG A 3 87.33 0.33 -4.19
C ARG A 3 86.22 1.29 -4.69
N ALA A 4 85.50 1.96 -3.77
CA ALA A 4 84.34 2.84 -4.04
C ALA A 4 84.70 4.34 -4.27
N VAL A 5 83.66 5.23 -4.19
CA VAL A 5 83.62 6.73 -4.19
C VAL A 5 83.40 7.35 -5.59
N SER A 6 82.50 8.33 -5.88
CA SER A 6 81.51 9.10 -5.09
C SER A 6 80.36 9.75 -5.92
N VAL A 7 79.12 9.76 -5.37
CA VAL A 7 78.09 10.85 -5.24
C VAL A 7 77.75 11.84 -6.40
N VAL A 8 76.48 12.32 -6.39
CA VAL A 8 75.83 13.50 -7.04
C VAL A 8 74.97 13.17 -8.28
N ALA A 9 73.71 13.64 -8.45
CA ALA A 9 72.62 14.08 -7.55
C ALA A 9 71.30 14.23 -8.35
N ARG A 10 70.15 14.34 -7.65
CA ARG A 10 68.92 15.07 -8.05
C ARG A 10 68.29 14.80 -9.44
N LEU A 11 67.18 14.06 -9.48
CA LEU A 11 65.80 14.60 -9.37
C LEU A 11 64.77 13.46 -9.37
N GLY A 12 63.97 13.33 -8.32
CA GLY A 12 62.94 12.28 -8.22
C GLY A 12 61.59 12.73 -8.78
N PHE A 13 61.20 12.23 -9.95
CA PHE A 13 59.79 12.28 -10.38
C PHE A 13 58.99 11.26 -9.57
N ARG A 14 58.29 11.73 -8.54
CA ARG A 14 57.38 10.90 -7.75
C ARG A 14 56.00 10.94 -8.40
N LEU A 15 55.66 9.89 -9.15
CA LEU A 15 54.29 9.64 -9.60
C LEU A 15 53.37 9.62 -8.37
N GLN A 16 52.43 10.55 -8.30
CA GLN A 16 51.38 10.52 -7.28
C GLN A 16 50.42 9.38 -7.62
N ALA A 17 50.36 8.38 -6.75
CA ALA A 17 49.31 7.37 -6.80
C ALA A 17 47.96 8.03 -6.48
N PHE A 18 46.94 7.77 -7.31
CA PHE A 18 45.56 8.16 -7.00
C PHE A 18 45.06 7.35 -5.80
N SER A 19 44.51 8.03 -4.79
CA SER A 19 43.88 7.38 -3.63
C SER A 19 42.58 6.67 -4.03
N PRO A 20 42.34 5.42 -3.59
CA PRO A 20 41.12 4.68 -3.88
C PRO A 20 40.01 4.94 -2.83
N ASP A 21 39.66 6.20 -2.59
CA ASP A 21 38.62 6.60 -1.61
C ASP A 21 37.41 7.24 -2.27
N LEU A 22 36.59 6.43 -2.95
CA LEU A 22 35.28 6.85 -3.47
C LEU A 22 34.19 5.77 -3.35
N CYS A 23 34.22 5.00 -2.26
CA CYS A 23 33.07 4.17 -1.87
C CYS A 23 32.04 5.02 -1.10
N ARG A 24 31.32 5.90 -1.79
CA ARG A 24 30.13 6.56 -1.22
C ARG A 24 29.00 5.52 -1.08
N PRO A 25 28.41 5.32 0.10
CA PRO A 25 27.22 4.48 0.23
C PRO A 25 26.01 5.13 -0.44
N LEU A 26 24.98 4.32 -0.74
CA LEU A 26 23.74 4.60 -1.48
C LEU A 26 22.79 5.67 -0.88
N SER A 27 23.30 6.61 -0.07
CA SER A 27 22.55 7.67 0.61
C SER A 27 21.89 8.70 -0.30
N PHE A 28 22.38 8.88 -1.54
CA PHE A 28 21.94 9.94 -2.45
C PHE A 28 20.47 9.85 -2.90
N ALA A 29 19.79 8.71 -2.67
CA ALA A 29 18.39 8.51 -3.02
C ALA A 29 17.39 9.06 -1.96
N GLN A 30 17.84 9.37 -0.73
CA GLN A 30 16.93 9.82 0.34
C GLN A 30 16.55 11.30 0.25
N ASP A 31 17.40 12.16 -0.32
CA ASP A 31 17.15 13.62 -0.40
C ASP A 31 16.16 14.05 -1.51
N LEU A 32 15.74 13.12 -2.38
CA LEU A 32 14.78 13.40 -3.47
C LEU A 32 13.31 13.23 -3.07
N LEU A 33 13.02 12.75 -1.86
CA LEU A 33 11.65 12.46 -1.42
C LEU A 33 10.95 13.71 -0.88
N ARG A 34 9.71 13.95 -1.33
CA ARG A 34 8.87 15.02 -0.77
C ARG A 34 8.57 14.72 0.70
N ARG A 35 8.77 15.69 1.58
CA ARG A 35 8.53 15.56 3.02
C ARG A 35 7.18 16.20 3.38
N THR A 36 6.37 15.53 4.19
CA THR A 36 5.15 16.14 4.73
C THR A 36 5.51 17.14 5.84
N PRO A 37 4.60 18.06 6.21
CA PRO A 37 4.83 19.00 7.33
C PRO A 37 5.10 18.30 8.67
N LEU A 38 4.70 17.03 8.81
CA LEU A 38 4.93 16.21 10.01
C LEU A 38 6.21 15.34 9.91
N TYR A 39 7.10 15.55 8.94
CA TYR A 39 8.28 14.71 8.76
C TYR A 39 9.17 14.62 10.01
N ASP A 40 9.58 15.75 10.60
CA ASP A 40 10.42 15.76 11.81
C ASP A 40 9.63 15.27 13.04
N PHE A 41 8.32 15.54 13.07
CA PHE A 41 7.41 15.00 14.07
C PHE A 41 7.35 13.46 14.02
N HIS A 42 7.32 12.86 12.82
CA HIS A 42 7.38 11.40 12.65
C HIS A 42 8.69 10.84 13.18
N LEU A 43 9.83 11.46 12.84
CA LEU A 43 11.14 11.05 13.35
C LEU A 43 11.18 11.10 14.89
N ALA A 44 10.72 12.18 15.50
CA ALA A 44 10.66 12.34 16.97
C ALA A 44 9.80 11.26 17.66
N HIS A 45 8.72 10.82 17.01
CA HIS A 45 7.82 9.78 17.52
C HIS A 45 8.23 8.34 17.14
N GLY A 46 9.43 8.16 16.55
CA GLY A 46 9.96 6.85 16.18
C GLY A 46 9.37 6.26 14.89
N GLY A 47 8.92 7.13 13.98
CA GLY A 47 8.40 6.79 12.66
C GLY A 47 9.47 6.18 11.76
N LYS A 48 9.17 4.99 11.22
CA LYS A 48 10.05 4.26 10.29
C LYS A 48 9.72 4.69 8.87
N MET A 49 10.52 5.61 8.32
CA MET A 49 10.20 6.31 7.07
C MET A 49 10.47 5.46 5.83
N VAL A 50 9.55 5.48 4.86
CA VAL A 50 9.64 4.77 3.58
C VAL A 50 9.17 5.66 2.41
N VAL A 51 9.51 5.25 1.19
CA VAL A 51 9.01 5.85 -0.05
C VAL A 51 7.55 5.46 -0.27
N PHE A 52 6.66 6.45 -0.44
CA PHE A 52 5.28 6.22 -0.88
C PHE A 52 4.82 7.35 -1.80
N ALA A 53 4.46 7.04 -3.06
CA ALA A 53 3.98 7.99 -4.07
C ALA A 53 4.88 9.26 -4.24
N GLY A 54 6.21 9.10 -4.12
CA GLY A 54 7.18 10.20 -4.18
C GLY A 54 7.37 10.99 -2.88
N TRP A 55 6.73 10.58 -1.78
CA TRP A 55 6.88 11.16 -0.44
C TRP A 55 7.65 10.23 0.51
N SER A 56 8.23 10.82 1.56
CA SER A 56 8.78 10.10 2.71
C SER A 56 7.77 10.09 3.85
N LEU A 57 7.25 8.91 4.20
CA LEU A 57 6.14 8.73 5.14
C LEU A 57 6.38 7.53 6.08
N PRO A 58 5.83 7.53 7.31
CA PRO A 58 6.04 6.44 8.27
C PRO A 58 5.25 5.19 7.88
N VAL A 59 5.93 4.06 7.67
CA VAL A 59 5.28 2.76 7.49
C VAL A 59 4.65 2.27 8.80
N GLN A 60 5.33 2.52 9.91
CA GLN A 60 4.90 2.28 11.30
C GLN A 60 5.69 3.20 12.26
N TYR A 61 5.36 3.17 13.56
CA TYR A 61 6.10 3.85 14.63
C TYR A 61 6.77 2.81 15.57
N ARG A 62 6.81 3.10 16.87
CA ARG A 62 7.27 2.22 17.95
C ARG A 62 6.43 0.93 18.03
N ASP A 63 5.11 1.09 18.16
CA ASP A 63 4.14 -0.01 18.16
C ASP A 63 4.22 -0.80 16.85
N SER A 64 3.87 -2.09 16.91
CA SER A 64 3.75 -2.88 15.69
C SER A 64 2.58 -2.37 14.84
N HIS A 65 2.63 -2.59 13.53
CA HIS A 65 1.52 -2.22 12.66
C HIS A 65 0.24 -3.03 12.96
N THR A 66 0.36 -4.22 13.60
CA THR A 66 -0.78 -5.01 14.07
C THR A 66 -1.44 -4.39 15.29
N ASP A 67 -0.66 -3.88 16.25
CA ASP A 67 -1.20 -3.24 17.46
C ASP A 67 -1.83 -1.88 17.13
N SER A 68 -1.16 -1.07 16.29
CA SER A 68 -1.70 0.20 15.77
C SER A 68 -3.02 0.00 15.01
N HIS A 69 -3.12 -1.07 14.21
CA HIS A 69 -4.39 -1.43 13.55
C HIS A 69 -5.48 -1.78 14.56
N LEU A 70 -5.21 -2.67 15.52
CA LEU A 70 -6.19 -3.09 16.53
C LEU A 70 -6.65 -1.89 17.38
N HIS A 71 -5.72 -1.03 17.79
CA HIS A 71 -6.04 0.21 18.49
C HIS A 71 -6.99 1.11 17.68
N THR A 72 -6.76 1.26 16.37
CA THR A 72 -7.65 2.06 15.48
C THR A 72 -9.07 1.50 15.38
N ARG A 73 -9.31 0.23 15.74
CA ARG A 73 -10.65 -0.37 15.77
C ARG A 73 -11.34 -0.34 17.14
N GLN A 74 -10.59 -0.15 18.22
CA GLN A 74 -11.13 -0.10 19.59
C GLN A 74 -11.21 1.34 20.12
N HIS A 75 -10.36 2.23 19.62
CA HIS A 75 -10.26 3.66 19.95
C HIS A 75 -10.14 4.44 18.62
N CYS A 76 -9.24 5.44 18.52
CA CYS A 76 -9.00 6.13 17.26
C CYS A 76 -7.51 6.39 16.96
N SER A 77 -7.21 6.64 15.68
CA SER A 77 -5.85 6.91 15.22
C SER A 77 -5.79 8.02 14.16
N LEU A 78 -4.75 8.83 14.24
CA LEU A 78 -4.40 9.96 13.39
C LEU A 78 -3.37 9.52 12.34
N PHE A 79 -3.76 9.61 11.07
CA PHE A 79 -2.92 9.24 9.93
C PHE A 79 -2.39 10.49 9.22
N ASP A 80 -1.08 10.58 9.00
CA ASP A 80 -0.54 11.57 8.09
C ASP A 80 -0.87 11.22 6.63
N VAL A 81 -1.92 11.87 6.14
CA VAL A 81 -2.39 11.78 4.76
C VAL A 81 -2.12 13.08 3.99
N SER A 82 -1.15 13.90 4.44
CA SER A 82 -0.89 15.23 3.88
C SER A 82 -0.46 15.23 2.40
N HIS A 83 -0.10 14.06 1.87
CA HIS A 83 0.14 13.82 0.44
C HIS A 83 -1.14 13.87 -0.42
N MET A 84 -2.32 13.83 0.20
CA MET A 84 -3.62 14.00 -0.46
C MET A 84 -4.07 15.48 -0.45
N LEU A 85 -4.99 15.85 -1.35
CA LEU A 85 -5.62 17.17 -1.41
C LEU A 85 -6.35 17.52 -0.10
N GLN A 86 -6.25 18.77 0.36
CA GLN A 86 -6.60 19.15 1.75
C GLN A 86 -7.67 20.25 1.88
N ILE A 87 -8.34 20.25 3.03
CA ILE A 87 -8.97 21.44 3.65
C ILE A 87 -7.84 22.31 4.22
N SER A 88 -7.93 23.63 4.05
CA SER A 88 -6.82 24.53 4.39
C SER A 88 -6.92 25.10 5.81
N VAL A 89 -5.85 24.92 6.58
CA VAL A 89 -5.49 25.78 7.71
C VAL A 89 -4.15 26.47 7.38
N PRO A 90 -3.88 27.67 7.93
CA PRO A 90 -2.55 28.28 7.80
C PRO A 90 -1.46 27.33 8.31
N ALA A 91 -0.32 27.23 7.61
CA ALA A 91 0.73 26.25 7.93
C ALA A 91 1.20 26.32 9.39
N ALA A 92 1.26 27.53 9.97
CA ALA A 92 1.60 27.76 11.38
C ALA A 92 0.62 27.09 12.38
N GLY A 93 -0.64 26.85 11.98
CA GLY A 93 -1.66 26.20 12.80
C GLY A 93 -1.67 24.68 12.73
N ALA A 94 -0.96 24.06 11.76
CA ALA A 94 -1.04 22.61 11.54
C ALA A 94 -0.51 21.79 12.72
N VAL A 95 0.63 22.19 13.29
CA VAL A 95 1.22 21.54 14.48
C VAL A 95 0.33 21.75 15.71
N HIS A 96 -0.25 22.95 15.87
CA HIS A 96 -1.17 23.25 16.97
C HIS A 96 -2.43 22.37 16.90
N LEU A 97 -3.04 22.23 15.72
CA LEU A 97 -4.20 21.36 15.49
C LEU A 97 -3.89 19.89 15.80
N ALA A 98 -2.78 19.36 15.29
CA ALA A 98 -2.38 17.98 15.56
C ALA A 98 -2.07 17.73 17.05
N THR A 99 -1.42 18.70 17.72
CA THR A 99 -1.10 18.61 19.15
C THR A 99 -2.36 18.66 20.00
N ALA A 100 -3.32 19.55 19.70
CA ALA A 100 -4.58 19.66 20.41
C ALA A 100 -5.41 18.36 20.33
N LEU A 101 -5.43 17.70 19.16
CA LEU A 101 -6.09 16.39 19.01
C LEU A 101 -5.42 15.29 19.85
N LEU A 102 -4.09 15.30 19.96
CA LEU A 102 -3.32 14.33 20.74
C LEU A 102 -3.35 14.56 22.26
N GLN A 103 -4.06 15.59 22.75
CA GLN A 103 -4.33 15.75 24.19
C GLN A 103 -5.42 14.79 24.70
N ASP A 104 -6.25 14.26 23.80
CA ASP A 104 -7.21 13.21 24.11
C ASP A 104 -6.48 11.85 24.20
N PRO A 105 -6.55 11.13 25.35
CA PRO A 105 -5.86 9.86 25.52
C PRO A 105 -6.40 8.72 24.63
N GLU A 106 -7.56 8.88 23.99
CA GLU A 106 -8.09 7.92 23.02
C GLU A 106 -7.49 8.09 21.61
N VAL A 107 -6.72 9.16 21.37
CA VAL A 107 -6.08 9.47 20.07
C VAL A 107 -4.63 9.01 20.04
N LYS A 108 -4.28 8.16 19.08
CA LYS A 108 -2.87 7.83 18.75
C LYS A 108 -2.49 8.21 17.34
N LEU A 109 -1.20 8.11 16.99
CA LEU A 109 -0.73 8.16 15.61
C LEU A 109 -0.81 6.78 14.95
N ALA A 110 -1.06 6.73 13.64
CA ALA A 110 -0.98 5.50 12.84
C ALA A 110 -0.34 5.73 11.46
N GLY A 111 0.51 4.77 11.08
CA GLY A 111 1.29 4.82 9.84
C GLY A 111 0.60 4.18 8.63
N LEU A 112 1.30 4.18 7.49
CA LEU A 112 0.78 3.67 6.23
C LEU A 112 0.41 2.18 6.25
N ALA A 113 1.11 1.33 7.01
CA ALA A 113 0.77 -0.10 7.10
C ALA A 113 -0.55 -0.35 7.85
N ALA A 114 -0.84 0.46 8.88
CA ALA A 114 -2.15 0.44 9.54
C ALA A 114 -3.24 0.93 8.57
N ARG A 115 -2.99 2.01 7.82
CA ARG A 115 -3.92 2.54 6.79
C ARG A 115 -4.25 1.50 5.73
N ASP A 116 -3.24 0.79 5.19
CA ASP A 116 -3.43 -0.21 4.14
C ASP A 116 -4.19 -1.46 4.65
N SER A 117 -3.87 -1.95 5.84
CA SER A 117 -4.58 -3.09 6.43
C SER A 117 -6.04 -2.75 6.81
N LEU A 118 -6.30 -1.54 7.34
CA LEU A 118 -7.64 -1.08 7.67
C LEU A 118 -8.51 -0.89 6.43
N ARG A 119 -8.00 -0.25 5.37
CA ARG A 119 -8.75 -0.05 4.12
C ARG A 119 -9.02 -1.37 3.41
N LEU A 120 -8.07 -2.31 3.44
CA LEU A 120 -8.21 -3.63 2.82
C LEU A 120 -9.29 -4.45 3.52
N GLU A 121 -9.27 -4.51 4.86
CA GLU A 121 -10.34 -5.14 5.65
C GLU A 121 -11.70 -4.47 5.44
N ALA A 122 -11.74 -3.15 5.26
CA ALA A 122 -12.96 -2.40 4.92
C ALA A 122 -13.42 -2.56 3.46
N GLY A 123 -12.76 -3.40 2.65
CA GLY A 123 -13.15 -3.67 1.26
C GLY A 123 -12.88 -2.51 0.28
N LEU A 124 -12.13 -1.49 0.71
CA LEU A 124 -11.86 -0.26 -0.04
C LEU A 124 -10.68 -0.44 -1.02
N CYS A 125 -10.88 0.00 -2.25
CA CYS A 125 -9.87 -0.03 -3.31
C CYS A 125 -8.72 0.94 -3.04
N LEU A 126 -7.51 0.53 -3.41
CA LEU A 126 -6.37 1.41 -3.63
C LEU A 126 -6.15 1.58 -5.14
N TYR A 127 -6.21 2.82 -5.65
CA TYR A 127 -5.93 3.11 -7.06
C TYR A 127 -4.46 2.84 -7.38
N GLY A 128 -4.18 2.25 -8.54
CA GLY A 128 -2.87 1.71 -8.92
C GLY A 128 -2.60 0.29 -8.42
N ASN A 129 -3.50 -0.26 -7.58
CA ASN A 129 -3.46 -1.66 -7.12
C ASN A 129 -4.73 -2.41 -7.53
N ASP A 130 -5.87 -2.05 -6.94
CA ASP A 130 -7.13 -2.79 -7.10
C ASP A 130 -7.99 -2.27 -8.24
N ILE A 131 -7.71 -1.06 -8.71
CA ILE A 131 -8.32 -0.40 -9.86
C ILE A 131 -7.26 0.48 -10.55
N ASP A 132 -7.33 0.51 -11.87
CA ASP A 132 -6.49 1.27 -12.79
C ASP A 132 -7.29 1.61 -14.07
N GLU A 133 -6.65 2.26 -15.04
CA GLU A 133 -7.24 2.72 -16.31
C GLU A 133 -7.82 1.60 -17.19
N HIS A 134 -7.43 0.34 -16.96
CA HIS A 134 -7.91 -0.86 -17.65
C HIS A 134 -9.00 -1.60 -16.87
N THR A 135 -9.42 -1.08 -15.70
CA THR A 135 -10.51 -1.67 -14.90
C THR A 135 -11.77 -0.82 -14.96
N THR A 136 -12.85 -1.37 -15.50
CA THR A 136 -14.15 -0.69 -15.47
C THR A 136 -14.76 -0.70 -14.07
N PRO A 137 -15.68 0.23 -13.74
CA PRO A 137 -16.42 0.20 -12.47
C PRO A 137 -17.23 -1.08 -12.24
N VAL A 138 -17.56 -1.84 -13.28
CA VAL A 138 -18.30 -3.12 -13.14
C VAL A 138 -17.37 -4.27 -12.82
N GLU A 139 -16.21 -4.35 -13.47
CA GLU A 139 -15.16 -5.31 -13.10
C GLU A 139 -14.65 -5.02 -11.68
N GLY A 140 -14.40 -3.76 -11.33
CA GLY A 140 -13.92 -3.35 -10.02
C GLY A 140 -14.92 -3.52 -8.86
N SER A 141 -16.10 -4.08 -9.09
CA SER A 141 -17.18 -4.20 -8.09
C SER A 141 -17.59 -2.84 -7.49
N LEU A 142 -17.56 -1.77 -8.31
CA LEU A 142 -17.89 -0.39 -7.97
C LEU A 142 -19.15 0.13 -8.69
N SER A 143 -19.98 -0.75 -9.26
CA SER A 143 -21.19 -0.37 -10.00
C SER A 143 -22.17 0.53 -9.23
N TRP A 144 -22.12 0.50 -7.90
CA TRP A 144 -22.91 1.38 -7.02
C TRP A 144 -22.60 2.88 -7.21
N THR A 145 -21.38 3.22 -7.63
CA THR A 145 -20.97 4.62 -7.94
C THR A 145 -21.67 5.19 -9.17
N LEU A 146 -22.14 4.32 -10.08
CA LEU A 146 -22.84 4.72 -11.30
C LEU A 146 -24.28 5.12 -10.96
N GLY A 147 -24.54 6.42 -10.80
CA GLY A 147 -25.88 6.92 -10.47
C GLY A 147 -26.95 6.55 -11.50
N LYS A 148 -28.18 6.25 -11.05
CA LYS A 148 -29.30 5.76 -11.89
C LYS A 148 -29.55 6.63 -13.13
N ARG A 149 -29.55 7.96 -12.97
CA ARG A 149 -29.70 8.92 -14.10
C ARG A 149 -28.63 8.71 -15.17
N ARG A 150 -27.36 8.56 -14.77
CA ARG A 150 -26.21 8.42 -15.69
C ARG A 150 -26.30 7.14 -16.52
N ARG A 151 -26.73 6.03 -15.89
CA ARG A 151 -26.95 4.74 -16.57
C ARG A 151 -28.01 4.82 -17.67
N ALA A 152 -29.05 5.62 -17.47
CA ALA A 152 -30.13 5.81 -18.45
C ALA A 152 -29.72 6.80 -19.55
N ALA A 153 -29.07 7.91 -19.18
CA ALA A 153 -28.66 8.96 -20.11
C ALA A 153 -27.44 8.61 -20.97
N MET A 154 -26.62 7.63 -20.57
CA MET A 154 -25.35 7.27 -21.23
C MET A 154 -24.35 8.44 -21.35
N ASP A 155 -24.52 9.46 -20.51
CA ASP A 155 -23.90 10.78 -20.58
C ASP A 155 -22.54 10.87 -19.88
N PHE A 156 -21.72 9.81 -19.95
CA PHE A 156 -20.42 9.74 -19.27
C PHE A 156 -19.33 9.01 -20.08
N PRO A 157 -18.04 9.33 -19.88
CA PRO A 157 -16.93 8.66 -20.57
C PRO A 157 -16.99 7.14 -20.38
N GLY A 158 -16.80 6.38 -21.45
CA GLY A 158 -16.85 4.91 -21.40
C GLY A 158 -18.24 4.29 -21.23
N ALA A 159 -19.34 5.07 -21.19
CA ALA A 159 -20.70 4.52 -20.99
C ALA A 159 -21.07 3.39 -21.97
N LYS A 160 -20.64 3.49 -23.24
CA LYS A 160 -20.84 2.47 -24.28
C LYS A 160 -20.20 1.10 -23.95
N VAL A 161 -19.19 1.07 -23.08
CA VAL A 161 -18.56 -0.17 -22.57
C VAL A 161 -19.16 -0.55 -21.22
N ILE A 162 -19.28 0.43 -20.31
CA ILE A 162 -19.63 0.21 -18.90
C ILE A 162 -21.10 -0.19 -18.69
N VAL A 163 -22.04 0.37 -19.46
CA VAL A 163 -23.48 0.08 -19.24
C VAL A 163 -23.90 -1.31 -19.75
N PRO A 164 -23.41 -1.82 -20.90
CA PRO A 164 -23.62 -3.22 -21.28
C PRO A 164 -23.15 -4.22 -20.21
N GLN A 165 -22.00 -3.96 -19.58
CA GLN A 165 -21.46 -4.78 -18.48
C GLN A 165 -22.39 -4.87 -17.26
N LEU A 166 -23.25 -3.87 -17.01
CA LEU A 166 -24.24 -3.92 -15.92
C LEU A 166 -25.36 -4.94 -16.16
N LYS A 167 -25.60 -5.34 -17.42
CA LYS A 167 -26.61 -6.35 -17.80
C LYS A 167 -25.99 -7.71 -18.15
N GLY A 168 -24.73 -7.72 -18.61
CA GLY A 168 -24.02 -8.92 -19.07
C GLY A 168 -23.11 -9.56 -18.01
N LYS A 169 -22.44 -10.64 -18.43
CA LYS A 169 -21.29 -11.19 -17.69
C LYS A 169 -20.04 -10.35 -18.00
N VAL A 170 -19.40 -9.79 -16.97
CA VAL A 170 -18.02 -9.26 -17.11
C VAL A 170 -17.03 -10.42 -17.12
N GLN A 171 -15.96 -10.32 -17.91
CA GLN A 171 -14.94 -11.37 -18.01
C GLN A 171 -14.25 -11.63 -16.66
N ARG A 172 -14.03 -10.57 -15.88
CA ARG A 172 -13.42 -10.61 -14.54
C ARG A 172 -14.19 -9.73 -13.56
N ARG A 173 -14.07 -10.03 -12.27
CA ARG A 173 -14.64 -9.26 -11.16
C ARG A 173 -13.66 -9.21 -9.99
N ARG A 174 -13.53 -8.03 -9.36
CA ARG A 174 -12.78 -7.85 -8.12
C ARG A 174 -13.51 -8.52 -6.96
N VAL A 175 -12.80 -9.38 -6.24
CA VAL A 175 -13.29 -10.13 -5.09
C VAL A 175 -12.39 -9.93 -3.88
N GLY A 176 -12.92 -10.25 -2.70
CA GLY A 176 -12.12 -10.45 -1.49
C GLY A 176 -11.70 -11.92 -1.37
N LEU A 177 -10.50 -12.16 -0.84
CA LEU A 177 -9.92 -13.48 -0.60
C LEU A 177 -9.46 -13.58 0.85
N MET A 178 -9.61 -14.76 1.44
CA MET A 178 -9.08 -15.08 2.77
C MET A 178 -8.30 -16.39 2.74
N CYS A 179 -7.19 -16.45 3.47
CA CYS A 179 -6.45 -17.68 3.71
C CYS A 179 -5.78 -17.66 5.09
N GLU A 180 -5.25 -18.81 5.50
CA GLU A 180 -4.40 -18.96 6.67
C GLU A 180 -2.94 -19.10 6.22
N GLY A 181 -1.99 -19.35 7.14
CA GLY A 181 -0.59 -19.55 6.79
C GLY A 181 0.10 -18.30 6.23
N ALA A 182 0.72 -18.42 5.05
CA ALA A 182 1.52 -17.34 4.48
C ALA A 182 0.64 -16.25 3.82
N PRO A 183 0.95 -14.94 3.97
CA PRO A 183 0.14 -13.88 3.38
C PRO A 183 0.21 -13.87 1.85
N MET A 184 -0.95 -13.82 1.20
CA MET A 184 -1.09 -13.50 -0.21
C MET A 184 -0.54 -12.09 -0.48
N ARG A 185 0.07 -11.86 -1.65
CA ARG A 185 0.69 -10.58 -2.04
C ARG A 185 0.21 -10.14 -3.41
N ALA A 186 0.31 -8.84 -3.69
CA ALA A 186 0.08 -8.31 -5.03
C ALA A 186 0.92 -9.08 -6.08
N HIS A 187 0.34 -9.27 -7.26
CA HIS A 187 0.88 -10.06 -8.38
C HIS A 187 0.93 -11.58 -8.17
N SER A 188 0.54 -12.13 -7.01
CA SER A 188 0.36 -13.59 -6.85
C SER A 188 -0.70 -14.11 -7.83
N PRO A 189 -0.42 -15.17 -8.62
CA PRO A 189 -1.42 -15.86 -9.42
C PRO A 189 -2.54 -16.45 -8.55
N ILE A 190 -3.77 -16.32 -9.03
CA ILE A 190 -4.96 -17.01 -8.50
C ILE A 190 -5.29 -18.13 -9.49
N LEU A 191 -5.50 -19.33 -8.97
CA LEU A 191 -5.74 -20.55 -9.73
C LEU A 191 -7.07 -21.18 -9.30
N ASN A 192 -7.71 -21.91 -10.20
CA ASN A 192 -8.82 -22.78 -9.83
C ASN A 192 -8.32 -24.02 -9.04
N MET A 193 -9.24 -24.88 -8.63
CA MET A 193 -8.91 -26.10 -7.85
C MET A 193 -8.11 -27.15 -8.64
N GLU A 194 -8.04 -27.02 -9.97
CA GLU A 194 -7.29 -27.90 -10.88
C GLU A 194 -5.87 -27.35 -11.17
N GLY A 195 -5.52 -26.18 -10.61
CA GLY A 195 -4.24 -25.51 -10.84
C GLY A 195 -4.17 -24.66 -12.11
N THR A 196 -5.28 -24.43 -12.81
CA THR A 196 -5.32 -23.49 -13.95
C THR A 196 -5.35 -22.06 -13.45
N MET A 197 -4.46 -21.19 -13.95
CA MET A 197 -4.46 -19.77 -13.61
C MET A 197 -5.72 -19.08 -14.16
N ILE A 198 -6.48 -18.46 -13.26
CA ILE A 198 -7.72 -17.74 -13.58
C ILE A 198 -7.65 -16.24 -13.24
N GLY A 199 -6.65 -15.79 -12.50
CA GLY A 199 -6.65 -14.43 -11.96
C GLY A 199 -5.36 -14.00 -11.29
N THR A 200 -5.40 -12.84 -10.64
CA THR A 200 -4.24 -12.23 -9.98
C THR A 200 -4.67 -11.42 -8.76
N VAL A 201 -3.88 -11.52 -7.68
CA VAL A 201 -4.02 -10.72 -6.46
C VAL A 201 -3.52 -9.29 -6.71
N THR A 202 -4.27 -8.29 -6.25
CA THR A 202 -3.96 -6.85 -6.41
C THR A 202 -3.45 -6.19 -5.13
N SER A 203 -3.95 -6.65 -3.97
CA SER A 203 -3.57 -6.19 -2.63
C SER A 203 -3.60 -7.38 -1.67
N GLY A 204 -2.71 -7.44 -0.67
CA GLY A 204 -2.74 -8.54 0.30
C GLY A 204 -1.85 -8.35 1.54
N CYS A 205 -2.46 -8.48 2.72
CA CYS A 205 -1.76 -8.38 4.01
C CYS A 205 -2.38 -9.30 5.08
N PRO A 206 -1.67 -9.58 6.19
CA PRO A 206 -2.29 -10.09 7.41
C PRO A 206 -3.40 -9.12 7.87
N SER A 207 -4.56 -9.65 8.22
CA SER A 207 -5.65 -8.96 8.90
C SER A 207 -5.45 -9.10 10.42
N PRO A 208 -5.09 -8.02 11.14
CA PRO A 208 -4.95 -8.08 12.59
C PRO A 208 -6.29 -8.35 13.28
N SER A 209 -7.39 -7.82 12.73
CA SER A 209 -8.73 -7.97 13.29
C SER A 209 -9.27 -9.40 13.20
N LEU A 210 -8.99 -10.10 12.10
CA LEU A 210 -9.52 -11.45 11.84
C LEU A 210 -8.51 -12.57 12.18
N LYS A 211 -7.27 -12.21 12.52
CA LYS A 211 -6.14 -13.15 12.74
C LYS A 211 -5.92 -14.14 11.57
N LYS A 212 -6.20 -13.67 10.34
CA LYS A 212 -6.07 -14.41 9.07
C LYS A 212 -5.40 -13.52 8.03
N ASN A 213 -5.11 -14.04 6.84
CA ASN A 213 -4.64 -13.21 5.73
C ASN A 213 -5.82 -12.77 4.86
N VAL A 214 -5.86 -11.49 4.47
CA VAL A 214 -6.86 -10.92 3.55
C VAL A 214 -6.19 -10.40 2.30
N ALA A 215 -6.88 -10.50 1.17
CA ALA A 215 -6.41 -9.97 -0.10
C ALA A 215 -7.58 -9.56 -1.01
N MET A 216 -7.29 -8.70 -1.98
CA MET A 216 -8.15 -8.46 -3.14
C MET A 216 -7.51 -9.03 -4.39
N GLY A 217 -8.33 -9.39 -5.37
CA GLY A 217 -7.85 -9.80 -6.69
C GLY A 217 -9.00 -9.90 -7.68
N TYR A 218 -8.65 -10.16 -8.93
CA TYR A 218 -9.62 -10.37 -10.01
C TYR A 218 -9.73 -11.84 -10.38
N VAL A 219 -10.95 -12.34 -10.53
CA VAL A 219 -11.28 -13.69 -11.00
C VAL A 219 -12.47 -13.66 -11.97
N PRO A 220 -12.71 -14.69 -12.80
CA PRO A 220 -13.89 -14.77 -13.64
C PRO A 220 -15.18 -14.81 -12.83
N CYS A 221 -16.30 -14.36 -13.42
CA CYS A 221 -17.58 -14.22 -12.70
C CYS A 221 -18.04 -15.51 -12.01
N GLU A 222 -17.84 -16.68 -12.62
CA GLU A 222 -18.20 -17.98 -12.05
C GLU A 222 -17.49 -18.29 -10.72
N TYR A 223 -16.26 -17.82 -10.53
CA TYR A 223 -15.51 -17.97 -9.28
C TYR A 223 -15.84 -16.89 -8.25
N SER A 224 -16.55 -15.82 -8.64
CA SER A 224 -16.71 -14.62 -7.80
C SER A 224 -17.68 -14.73 -6.61
N ARG A 225 -18.34 -15.87 -6.45
CA ARG A 225 -19.30 -16.12 -5.35
C ARG A 225 -18.56 -16.26 -4.00
N PRO A 226 -19.00 -15.59 -2.92
CA PRO A 226 -18.48 -15.86 -1.58
C PRO A 226 -18.65 -17.34 -1.19
N GLY A 227 -17.59 -17.92 -0.62
CA GLY A 227 -17.48 -19.35 -0.31
C GLY A 227 -16.77 -20.19 -1.37
N THR A 228 -16.52 -19.66 -2.58
CA THR A 228 -15.73 -20.38 -3.60
C THR A 228 -14.32 -20.65 -3.10
N LYS A 229 -13.87 -21.91 -3.21
CA LYS A 229 -12.48 -22.33 -2.92
C LYS A 229 -11.61 -22.10 -4.15
N LEU A 230 -10.41 -21.57 -3.93
CA LEU A 230 -9.41 -21.24 -4.95
C LEU A 230 -8.02 -21.59 -4.41
N MET A 231 -7.03 -21.67 -5.30
CA MET A 231 -5.63 -21.73 -4.92
C MET A 231 -4.96 -20.38 -5.23
N VAL A 232 -4.00 -19.96 -4.41
CA VAL A 232 -3.18 -18.77 -4.67
C VAL A 232 -1.71 -19.14 -4.53
N GLU A 233 -0.88 -18.71 -5.47
CA GLU A 233 0.56 -18.92 -5.36
C GLU A 233 1.18 -17.97 -4.34
N VAL A 234 1.66 -18.53 -3.23
CA VAL A 234 2.33 -17.80 -2.15
C VAL A 234 3.71 -18.42 -1.93
N ARG A 235 4.77 -17.63 -2.14
CA ARG A 235 6.18 -18.08 -2.03
C ARG A 235 6.49 -19.35 -2.87
N ARG A 236 6.00 -19.40 -4.12
CA ARG A 236 6.11 -20.53 -5.06
C ARG A 236 5.47 -21.84 -4.57
N LYS A 237 4.50 -21.76 -3.65
CA LYS A 237 3.65 -22.89 -3.26
C LYS A 237 2.20 -22.50 -3.47
N GLN A 238 1.38 -23.44 -3.95
CA GLN A 238 -0.06 -23.24 -4.03
C GLN A 238 -0.66 -23.35 -2.62
N GLN A 239 -1.42 -22.35 -2.21
CA GLN A 239 -2.08 -22.30 -0.90
C GLN A 239 -3.59 -22.11 -1.08
N MET A 240 -4.38 -22.85 -0.31
CA MET A 240 -5.84 -22.75 -0.33
C MET A 240 -6.29 -21.37 0.13
N ALA A 241 -7.21 -20.76 -0.62
CA ALA A 241 -7.91 -19.53 -0.28
C ALA A 241 -9.42 -19.69 -0.52
N VAL A 242 -10.21 -18.83 0.13
CA VAL A 242 -11.66 -18.79 -0.03
C VAL A 242 -12.08 -17.36 -0.40
N VAL A 243 -12.94 -17.24 -1.41
CA VAL A 243 -13.57 -15.98 -1.77
C VAL A 243 -14.46 -15.52 -0.63
N SER A 244 -14.17 -14.34 -0.08
CA SER A 244 -14.89 -13.76 1.05
C SER A 244 -15.70 -12.54 0.61
N LYS A 245 -16.82 -12.30 1.32
CA LYS A 245 -17.63 -11.10 1.12
C LYS A 245 -16.85 -9.90 1.67
N MET A 246 -16.86 -8.80 0.92
CA MET A 246 -16.34 -7.52 1.39
C MET A 246 -17.49 -6.61 1.88
N PRO A 247 -17.27 -5.77 2.90
CA PRO A 247 -16.03 -5.66 3.69
C PRO A 247 -15.79 -6.92 4.54
N PHE A 248 -14.53 -7.25 4.82
CA PHE A 248 -14.15 -8.44 5.60
C PHE A 248 -14.46 -8.25 7.09
N VAL A 249 -14.35 -7.00 7.57
CA VAL A 249 -14.78 -6.57 8.90
C VAL A 249 -15.96 -5.61 8.73
N PRO A 250 -17.07 -5.76 9.47
CA PRO A 250 -18.21 -4.86 9.39
C PRO A 250 -17.81 -3.38 9.57
N THR A 251 -18.44 -2.50 8.79
CA THR A 251 -18.20 -1.05 8.82
C THR A 251 -19.10 -0.36 9.83
N ASN A 252 -18.53 0.50 10.68
CA ASN A 252 -19.26 1.31 11.65
C ASN A 252 -19.47 2.74 11.14
N TYR A 253 -19.97 2.90 9.91
CA TYR A 253 -20.29 4.23 9.37
C TYR A 253 -21.46 4.83 10.14
N TYR A 254 -21.24 6.00 10.75
CA TYR A 254 -22.32 6.77 11.34
C TYR A 254 -23.32 7.19 10.25
N THR A 255 -24.59 6.88 10.47
CA THR A 255 -25.71 7.32 9.63
C THR A 255 -26.71 8.02 10.52
N LEU A 256 -27.19 9.17 10.08
CA LEU A 256 -28.37 9.80 10.66
C LEU A 256 -29.55 8.84 10.44
N LYS A 257 -30.27 8.52 11.52
CA LYS A 257 -31.52 7.76 11.48
C LYS A 257 -32.71 8.70 11.29
#